data_AF-A0A9Q8P2D0-F1
#
_entry.id   AF-A0A9Q8P2D0-F1
#
_cell.length_a   1.000
_cell.length_b   1.000
_cell.length_c   1.000
_cell.angle_alpha   90.00
_cell.angle_beta   90.00
_cell.angle_gamma   90.00
#
_symmetry.space_group_name_H-M   'P 1'
#
loop_
_entity.id
_entity.type
_entity.pdbx_description
1 polymer ?
#
loop_
_entity_poly.entity_id
_entity_poly.type
_entity_poly.pdbx_seq_one_letter_code
_entity_poly.pdbx_strand_id
1 'polypeptide(L)'
;MEDGAFLARCLRAAIERRLSIAEAIQVYEIGRMPKASYKQQISYLNGWLWHLPDGAASEARDRTMRAELEGHQPIKSANLYGDPTTVLECYGYDAEAHADQEIATFANARKPARDGATTIVQSEADRIANWFLPREHQFKIKPRM
;
A
#
# COMPACT_ATOMS: atom_id res chain seq x y z
N MET A 1 -4.85 -2.96 -13.12
CA MET A 1 -6.18 -2.74 -12.50
C MET A 1 -6.12 -1.64 -11.44
N GLU A 2 -5.12 -1.64 -10.55
CA GLU A 2 -4.96 -0.63 -9.49
C GLU A 2 -5.04 0.82 -9.97
N ASP A 3 -4.35 1.18 -11.06
CA ASP A 3 -4.35 2.55 -11.59
C ASP A 3 -5.75 3.01 -12.01
N GLY A 4 -6.49 2.13 -12.69
CA GLY A 4 -7.86 2.41 -13.11
C GLY A 4 -8.81 2.57 -11.91
N ALA A 5 -8.71 1.69 -10.92
CA ALA A 5 -9.52 1.78 -9.70
C ALA A 5 -9.24 3.08 -8.92
N PHE A 6 -7.95 3.40 -8.72
CA PHE A 6 -7.54 4.62 -8.04
C PHE A 6 -8.02 5.88 -8.80
N LEU A 7 -7.75 5.94 -10.12
CA LEU A 7 -8.14 7.08 -10.94
C LEU A 7 -9.66 7.27 -10.96
N ALA A 8 -10.44 6.19 -10.97
CA ALA A 8 -11.90 6.27 -10.90
C ALA A 8 -12.39 6.97 -9.61
N ARG A 9 -11.75 6.73 -8.46
CA ARG A 9 -12.06 7.44 -7.21
C ARG A 9 -11.75 8.94 -7.31
N CYS A 10 -10.61 9.29 -7.90
CA CYS A 10 -10.22 10.69 -8.14
C CYS A 10 -11.21 11.40 -9.08
N LEU A 11 -11.57 10.76 -10.19
CA LEU A 11 -12.54 11.30 -11.14
C LEU A 11 -13.93 11.44 -10.53
N ARG A 12 -14.36 10.49 -9.70
CA ARG A 12 -15.60 10.61 -8.92
C ARG A 12 -15.59 11.86 -8.04
N ALA A 13 -14.47 12.14 -7.35
CA ALA A 13 -14.34 13.37 -6.56
C ALA A 13 -14.46 14.64 -7.41
N ALA A 14 -13.98 14.60 -8.66
CA ALA A 14 -14.16 15.71 -9.60
C ALA A 14 -15.61 15.89 -10.06
N ILE A 15 -16.31 14.79 -10.37
CA ILE A 15 -17.75 14.81 -10.73
C ILE A 15 -18.59 15.39 -9.58
N GLU A 16 -18.27 15.01 -8.35
CA GLU A 16 -18.90 15.54 -7.14
C GLU A 16 -18.45 16.97 -6.77
N ARG A 17 -17.64 17.62 -7.62
CA ARG A 17 -17.12 18.99 -7.45
C ARG A 17 -16.30 19.19 -6.17
N ARG A 18 -15.71 18.12 -5.64
CA ARG A 18 -14.78 18.16 -4.50
C ARG A 18 -13.35 18.47 -4.93
N LEU A 19 -13.03 18.18 -6.19
CA LEU A 19 -11.77 18.51 -6.86
C LEU A 19 -12.08 19.03 -8.28
N SER A 20 -11.17 19.78 -8.88
CA SER A 20 -11.11 19.95 -10.33
C SER A 20 -10.54 18.70 -11.01
N ILE A 21 -10.69 18.57 -12.32
CA ILE A 21 -10.06 17.49 -13.09
C ILE A 21 -8.53 17.53 -12.97
N ALA A 22 -7.93 18.72 -13.00
CA ALA A 22 -6.48 18.88 -12.85
C ALA A 22 -6.00 18.38 -11.47
N GLU A 23 -6.73 18.74 -10.41
CA GLU A 23 -6.41 18.26 -9.05
C GLU A 23 -6.62 16.74 -8.91
N ALA A 24 -7.68 16.18 -9.51
CA ALA A 24 -7.90 14.73 -9.50
C ALA A 24 -6.75 13.97 -10.17
N ILE A 25 -6.23 14.45 -11.30
CA ILE A 25 -5.06 13.87 -11.97
C ILE A 25 -3.82 14.03 -11.09
N GLN A 26 -3.62 15.19 -10.48
CA GLN A 26 -2.49 15.41 -9.57
C GLN A 26 -2.52 14.45 -8.37
N VAL A 27 -3.68 14.20 -7.76
CA VAL A 27 -3.83 13.24 -6.66
C VAL A 27 -3.48 11.83 -7.14
N TYR A 28 -3.95 11.43 -8.32
CA TYR A 28 -3.57 10.15 -8.93
C TYR A 28 -2.05 10.03 -9.12
N GLU A 29 -1.41 11.04 -9.70
CA GLU A 29 0.04 11.02 -9.96
C GLU A 29 0.84 10.90 -8.66
N ILE A 30 0.48 11.70 -7.63
CA ILE A 30 1.12 11.68 -6.32
C ILE A 30 0.97 10.31 -5.64
N GLY A 31 -0.24 9.73 -5.64
CA GLY A 31 -0.50 8.48 -4.93
C GLY A 31 -0.02 7.23 -5.68
N ARG A 32 -0.15 7.19 -7.01
CA ARG A 32 0.08 5.97 -7.79
C ARG A 32 1.46 5.85 -8.40
N MET A 33 2.03 6.93 -8.94
CA MET A 33 3.31 6.84 -9.66
C MET A 33 4.45 6.30 -8.77
N PRO A 34 4.62 6.73 -7.50
CA PRO A 34 5.68 6.19 -6.65
C PRO A 34 5.54 4.69 -6.41
N LYS A 35 4.32 4.20 -6.14
CA LYS A 35 4.07 2.76 -5.94
C LYS A 35 4.29 1.94 -7.22
N ALA A 36 3.85 2.44 -8.37
CA ALA A 36 4.07 1.76 -9.64
C ALA A 36 5.58 1.66 -9.98
N SER A 37 6.32 2.76 -9.80
CA SER A 37 7.77 2.79 -9.97
C SER A 37 8.47 1.83 -9.00
N TYR A 38 8.06 1.81 -7.73
CA TYR A 38 8.60 0.87 -6.74
C TYR A 38 8.39 -0.59 -7.17
N LYS A 39 7.18 -0.97 -7.58
CA LYS A 39 6.89 -2.34 -8.06
C LYS A 39 7.76 -2.73 -9.26
N GLN A 40 8.03 -1.81 -10.17
CA GLN A 40 8.94 -2.05 -11.30
C GLN A 40 10.37 -2.33 -10.83
N GLN A 41 10.89 -1.53 -9.90
CA GLN A 41 12.24 -1.73 -9.33
C GLN A 41 12.36 -3.08 -8.63
N ILE A 42 11.37 -3.46 -7.81
CA ILE A 42 11.35 -4.75 -7.12
C ILE A 42 11.26 -5.91 -8.12
N SER A 43 10.48 -5.79 -9.18
CA SER A 43 10.42 -6.80 -10.23
C SER A 43 11.76 -7.00 -10.93
N TYR A 44 12.52 -5.92 -11.16
CA TYR A 44 13.87 -6.02 -11.75
C TYR A 44 14.83 -6.73 -10.80
N LEU A 45 14.84 -6.35 -9.51
CA LEU A 45 15.68 -7.00 -8.50
C LEU A 45 15.35 -8.48 -8.33
N ASN A 46 14.07 -8.83 -8.35
CA ASN A 46 13.63 -10.22 -8.33
C ASN A 46 14.13 -10.97 -9.57
N GLY A 47 14.00 -10.39 -10.76
CA GLY A 47 14.56 -10.94 -12.00
C GLY A 47 16.06 -11.20 -11.87
N TRP A 48 16.83 -10.22 -11.41
CA TRP A 48 18.27 -10.38 -11.16
C TRP A 48 18.57 -11.49 -10.15
N LEU A 49 17.79 -11.58 -9.06
CA LEU A 49 17.94 -12.59 -8.02
C LEU A 49 17.71 -14.00 -8.57
N TRP A 50 16.74 -14.21 -9.46
CA TRP A 50 16.48 -15.51 -10.09
C TRP A 50 17.55 -15.92 -11.09
N HIS A 51 18.33 -14.97 -11.62
CA HIS A 51 19.42 -15.23 -12.58
C HIS A 51 20.81 -15.28 -11.94
N LEU A 52 20.90 -15.34 -10.60
CA LEU A 52 22.19 -15.59 -9.96
C LEU A 52 22.81 -16.90 -10.48
N PRO A 53 24.11 -16.90 -10.80
CA PRO A 53 24.79 -18.11 -11.24
C PRO A 53 24.84 -19.13 -10.10
N ASP A 54 25.01 -20.39 -10.48
CA ASP A 54 25.20 -21.47 -9.52
C ASP A 54 26.43 -21.23 -8.63
N GLY A 55 26.26 -21.41 -7.32
CA GLY A 55 27.31 -21.30 -6.32
C GLY A 55 26.83 -20.62 -5.04
N ALA A 56 27.76 -20.06 -4.28
CA ALA A 56 27.47 -19.54 -2.94
C ALA A 56 26.34 -18.49 -2.89
N ALA A 57 26.16 -17.71 -3.96
CA ALA A 57 25.11 -16.68 -4.05
C ALA A 57 23.70 -17.28 -4.27
N SER A 58 23.55 -18.21 -5.22
CA SER A 58 22.28 -18.91 -5.44
C SER A 58 21.91 -19.77 -4.23
N GLU A 59 22.89 -20.45 -3.63
CA GLU A 59 22.70 -21.19 -2.37
C GLU A 59 22.24 -20.27 -1.23
N ALA A 60 22.80 -19.07 -1.11
CA ALA A 60 22.39 -18.10 -0.09
C ALA A 60 20.94 -17.66 -0.27
N ARG A 61 20.53 -17.37 -1.51
CA ARG A 61 19.12 -17.09 -1.86
C ARG A 61 18.23 -18.27 -1.49
N ASP A 62 18.58 -19.48 -1.91
CA ASP A 62 17.78 -20.69 -1.73
C ASP A 62 17.60 -21.05 -0.25
N ARG A 63 18.63 -20.81 0.57
CA ARG A 63 18.54 -21.00 2.03
C ARG A 63 17.42 -20.16 2.67
N THR A 64 17.08 -18.99 2.12
CA THR A 64 16.02 -18.14 2.67
C THR A 64 14.61 -18.66 2.38
N MET A 65 14.45 -19.47 1.33
CA MET A 65 13.15 -20.01 0.91
C MET A 65 12.80 -21.35 1.58
N ARG A 66 13.72 -21.91 2.38
CA ARG A 66 13.57 -23.25 2.97
C ARG A 66 12.38 -23.38 3.92
N ALA A 67 12.10 -22.33 4.68
CA ALA A 67 10.97 -22.33 5.62
C ALA A 67 9.64 -22.63 4.89
N GLU A 68 9.46 -22.08 3.69
CA GLU A 68 8.26 -22.29 2.87
C GLU A 68 8.13 -23.76 2.43
N LEU A 69 9.24 -24.41 2.08
CA LEU A 69 9.26 -25.84 1.69
C LEU A 69 8.91 -26.78 2.86
N GLU A 70 9.16 -26.32 4.08
CA GLU A 70 8.83 -27.04 5.32
C GLU A 70 7.41 -26.73 5.81
N GLY A 71 6.65 -25.89 5.09
CA GLY A 71 5.32 -25.44 5.50
C GLY A 71 5.32 -24.40 6.62
N HIS A 72 6.49 -23.82 6.94
CA HIS A 72 6.62 -22.74 7.90
C HIS A 72 6.43 -21.37 7.22
N GLN A 73 5.83 -20.43 7.94
CA GLN A 73 5.73 -19.05 7.48
C GLN A 73 7.10 -18.34 7.66
N PRO A 74 7.79 -17.93 6.59
CA PRO A 74 9.03 -17.18 6.72
C PRO A 74 8.77 -15.79 7.30
N ILE A 75 9.71 -15.22 8.03
CA ILE A 75 9.69 -13.78 8.38
C ILE A 75 10.11 -12.94 7.16
N LYS A 76 11.02 -13.49 6.34
CA LYS A 76 11.51 -12.90 5.10
C LYS A 76 11.92 -14.00 4.14
N SER A 77 11.61 -13.86 2.85
CA SER A 77 12.01 -14.82 1.82
C SER A 77 12.57 -14.12 0.57
N ALA A 78 13.52 -14.77 -0.11
CA ALA A 78 13.91 -14.41 -1.48
C ALA A 78 12.80 -14.71 -2.50
N ASN A 79 11.87 -15.61 -2.17
CA ASN A 79 10.68 -15.81 -2.97
C ASN A 79 9.75 -14.60 -2.78
N LEU A 80 9.79 -13.67 -3.73
CA LEU A 80 8.96 -12.46 -3.72
C LEU A 80 7.47 -12.76 -3.47
N TYR A 81 6.98 -13.91 -3.93
CA TYR A 81 5.57 -14.30 -3.81
C TYR A 81 5.21 -14.95 -2.48
N GLY A 82 6.19 -15.40 -1.70
CA GLY A 82 5.97 -15.98 -0.37
C GLY A 82 6.55 -15.15 0.76
N ASP A 83 7.27 -14.06 0.45
CA ASP A 83 7.66 -13.06 1.43
C ASP A 83 6.41 -12.36 2.01
N PRO A 84 6.18 -12.42 3.34
CA PRO A 84 4.95 -11.89 3.92
C PRO A 84 4.75 -10.39 3.69
N THR A 85 5.84 -9.62 3.70
CA THR A 85 5.76 -8.17 3.49
C THR A 85 5.28 -7.89 2.07
N THR A 86 5.89 -8.55 1.08
CA THR A 86 5.50 -8.37 -0.32
C THR A 86 4.08 -8.83 -0.57
N VAL A 87 3.67 -9.97 0.00
CA VAL A 87 2.30 -10.48 -0.14
C VAL A 87 1.28 -9.44 0.33
N LEU A 88 1.52 -8.83 1.49
CA LEU A 88 0.64 -7.79 2.01
C LEU A 88 0.67 -6.52 1.16
N GLU A 89 1.85 -6.09 0.70
CA GLU A 89 2.00 -4.86 -0.09
C GLU A 89 1.49 -4.97 -1.54
N CYS A 90 1.48 -6.17 -2.11
CA CYS A 90 1.01 -6.41 -3.47
C CYS A 90 -0.42 -6.92 -3.50
N TYR A 91 -0.72 -8.00 -2.77
CA TYR A 91 -2.03 -8.67 -2.82
C TYR A 91 -3.02 -8.11 -1.81
N GLY A 92 -2.53 -7.63 -0.66
CA GLY A 92 -3.35 -6.96 0.36
C GLY A 92 -3.61 -5.47 0.08
N TYR A 93 -3.12 -4.95 -1.05
CA TYR A 93 -3.20 -3.52 -1.35
C TYR A 93 -4.56 -3.12 -1.92
N ASP A 94 -5.30 -2.32 -1.16
CA ASP A 94 -6.55 -1.70 -1.57
C ASP A 94 -6.27 -0.35 -2.25
N ALA A 95 -6.37 -0.33 -3.58
CA ALA A 95 -6.16 0.87 -4.38
C ALA A 95 -7.25 1.94 -4.20
N GLU A 96 -8.48 1.54 -3.88
CA GLU A 96 -9.58 2.50 -3.68
C GLU A 96 -9.47 3.19 -2.31
N ALA A 97 -9.20 2.43 -1.25
CA ALA A 97 -8.96 2.99 0.07
C ALA A 97 -7.76 3.94 0.08
N HIS A 98 -6.68 3.57 -0.63
CA HIS A 98 -5.54 4.47 -0.80
C HIS A 98 -5.91 5.76 -1.55
N ALA A 99 -6.73 5.67 -2.62
CA ALA A 99 -7.19 6.86 -3.33
C ALA A 99 -8.03 7.78 -2.44
N ASP A 100 -8.95 7.21 -1.66
CA ASP A 100 -9.76 7.98 -0.71
C ASP A 100 -8.91 8.71 0.32
N GLN A 101 -7.83 8.07 0.80
CA GLN A 101 -6.88 8.69 1.73
C GLN A 101 -6.09 9.83 1.09
N GLU A 102 -5.61 9.64 -0.14
CA GLU A 102 -4.87 10.69 -0.87
C GLU A 102 -5.76 11.89 -1.20
N ILE A 103 -7.02 11.65 -1.59
CA ILE A 103 -8.03 12.70 -1.79
C ILE A 103 -8.27 13.48 -0.49
N ALA A 104 -8.47 12.77 0.63
CA ALA A 104 -8.69 13.40 1.93
C ALA A 104 -7.47 14.21 2.39
N THR A 105 -6.26 13.69 2.16
CA THR A 105 -5.00 14.37 2.45
C THR A 105 -4.84 15.63 1.60
N PHE A 106 -5.14 15.54 0.31
CA PHE A 106 -5.11 16.69 -0.60
C PHE A 106 -6.07 17.79 -0.16
N ALA A 107 -7.32 17.43 0.17
CA ALA A 107 -8.32 18.37 0.67
C ALA A 107 -7.91 19.04 2.00
N ASN A 108 -7.17 18.34 2.85
CA ASN A 108 -6.65 18.85 4.12
C ASN A 108 -5.26 19.51 3.98
N ALA A 109 -5.08 20.34 2.95
CA ALA A 109 -3.82 21.06 2.68
C ALA A 109 -2.58 20.15 2.65
N ARG A 110 -2.72 18.95 2.05
CA ARG A 110 -1.67 17.91 1.95
C ARG A 110 -1.18 17.38 3.29
N LYS A 111 -2.03 17.43 4.32
CA LYS A 111 -1.74 16.85 5.64
C LYS A 111 -2.72 15.72 5.94
N PRO A 112 -2.26 14.58 6.45
CA PRO A 112 -3.18 13.54 6.91
C PRO A 112 -4.11 14.10 7.99
N ALA A 113 -5.42 13.80 7.88
CA ALA A 113 -6.37 14.11 8.93
C ALA A 113 -5.99 13.35 10.22
N ARG A 114 -5.91 14.07 11.34
CA ARG A 114 -5.50 13.54 12.65
C ARG A 114 -6.61 13.72 13.66
N ASP A 115 -6.73 12.75 14.56
CA ASP A 115 -7.59 12.88 15.72
C ASP A 115 -7.08 14.00 16.66
N GLY A 116 -8.00 14.85 17.11
CA GLY A 116 -7.66 16.05 17.87
C GLY A 116 -7.10 15.77 19.27
N ALA A 117 -7.40 14.60 19.85
CA ALA A 117 -6.95 14.22 21.18
C ALA A 117 -5.73 13.32 21.16
N THR A 118 -5.67 12.37 20.22
CA THR A 118 -4.65 11.31 20.18
C THR A 118 -3.61 11.50 19.09
N THR A 119 -3.83 12.40 18.13
CA THR A 119 -2.98 12.64 16.94
C THR A 119 -2.86 11.47 15.95
N ILE A 120 -3.58 10.37 16.21
CA ILE A 120 -3.65 9.19 15.35
C ILE A 120 -4.24 9.60 14.00
N VAL A 121 -3.73 9.01 12.92
CA VAL A 121 -4.29 9.17 11.55
C VAL A 121 -5.14 7.95 11.20
N GLN A 122 -6.12 8.13 10.32
CA GLN A 122 -7.06 7.06 9.94
C GLN A 122 -6.33 5.80 9.44
N SER A 123 -5.26 5.95 8.65
CA SER A 123 -4.51 4.80 8.14
C SER A 123 -3.84 3.96 9.21
N GLU A 124 -3.39 4.55 10.32
CA GLU A 124 -2.81 3.77 11.42
C GLU A 124 -3.89 3.02 12.18
N ALA A 125 -5.06 3.63 12.37
CA ALA A 125 -6.21 2.97 12.95
C ALA A 125 -6.67 1.79 12.08
N ASP A 126 -6.71 1.97 10.76
CA ASP A 126 -7.10 0.91 9.81
C ASP A 126 -6.08 -0.22 9.76
N ARG A 127 -4.79 0.11 9.75
CA ARG A 127 -3.69 -0.85 9.73
C ARG A 127 -3.63 -1.70 11.00
N ILE A 128 -3.89 -1.11 12.16
CA ILE A 128 -3.71 -1.80 13.46
C ILE A 128 -5.00 -2.44 13.95
N ALA A 129 -6.16 -1.78 13.82
CA ALA A 129 -7.37 -2.14 14.57
C ALA A 129 -8.62 -2.29 13.69
N ASN A 130 -8.91 -1.33 12.81
CA ASN A 130 -10.23 -1.27 12.17
C ASN A 130 -10.48 -2.39 11.16
N TRP A 131 -9.44 -3.09 10.69
CA TRP A 131 -9.59 -4.21 9.76
C TRP A 131 -10.29 -5.43 10.38
N PHE A 132 -10.22 -5.62 11.71
CA PHE A 132 -10.87 -6.74 12.39
C PHE A 132 -12.00 -6.32 13.34
N LEU A 133 -12.04 -5.05 13.74
CA LEU A 133 -13.06 -4.56 14.67
C LEU A 133 -14.44 -4.40 13.98
N PRO A 134 -15.54 -4.76 14.67
CA PRO A 134 -16.89 -4.38 14.25
C PRO A 134 -17.03 -2.86 14.07
N ARG A 135 -17.90 -2.42 13.16
CA ARG A 135 -18.03 -1.00 12.77
C ARG A 135 -18.31 -0.05 13.93
N GLU A 136 -19.06 -0.51 14.92
CA GLU A 136 -19.40 0.24 16.13
C GLU A 136 -18.21 0.41 17.10
N HIS A 137 -17.19 -0.45 16.98
CA HIS A 137 -15.96 -0.42 17.78
C HIS A 137 -14.75 0.16 17.02
N GLN A 138 -14.88 0.46 15.72
CA GLN A 138 -13.81 1.05 14.94
C GLN A 138 -13.39 2.42 15.49
N PHE A 139 -12.09 2.66 15.51
CA PHE A 139 -11.50 3.93 15.88
C PHE A 139 -11.80 4.97 14.80
N LYS A 140 -12.50 6.04 15.20
CA LYS A 140 -12.94 7.12 14.32
C LYS A 140 -12.16 8.39 14.61
N ILE A 141 -11.57 8.98 13.57
CA ILE A 141 -10.89 10.26 13.67
C ILE A 141 -11.91 11.37 13.97
N LYS A 142 -11.65 12.15 15.03
CA LYS A 142 -12.40 13.38 15.35
C LYS A 142 -11.44 14.57 15.23
N PRO A 143 -11.42 15.29 14.09
CA PRO A 143 -10.56 16.46 13.92
C PRO A 143 -10.89 17.53 14.98
N ARG A 144 -9.87 18.22 15.49
CA ARG A 144 -10.08 19.39 16.36
C ARG A 144 -10.64 20.52 15.50
N MET A 145 -11.85 20.99 15.83
CA MET A 145 -12.45 22.20 15.24
C MET A 145 -11.58 23.43 15.49
#